data_AF-A0A8T6UVR7-F1
#
_entry.id   AF-A0A8T6UVR7-F1
#
_cell.length_a   1.000
_cell.length_b   1.000
_cell.length_c   1.000
_cell.angle_alpha   90.00
_cell.angle_beta   90.00
_cell.angle_gamma   90.00
#
_symmetry.space_group_name_H-M   'P 1'
#
loop_
_entity.id
_entity.type
_entity.pdbx_description
1 polymer ?
#
loop_
_entity_poly.entity_id
_entity_poly.type
_entity_poly.pdbx_seq_one_letter_code
_entity_poly.pdbx_strand_id
1 'polypeptide(L)'
;LATPIYRASAQLLIKSGREDVYVSPTGSSPAVIDDSWEGQKVKAEISIIKSLDLTIQLVDRVGVKRLFDYPTLYGRLFKTGSKPEIPSVEKVYKRVRRSLNARAESRSNVLNITFDWPDPVIAAETVNI
;
A
#
# COMPACT_ATOMS: atom_id res chain seq x y z
N LEU A 1 10.64 26.62 5.31
CA LEU A 1 9.37 26.23 4.66
C LEU A 1 9.30 24.70 4.69
N ALA A 2 8.21 24.11 5.17
CA ALA A 2 8.05 22.66 5.19
C ALA A 2 7.67 22.14 3.80
N THR A 3 8.26 21.03 3.36
CA THR A 3 7.89 20.37 2.11
C THR A 3 6.47 19.81 2.24
N PRO A 4 5.53 20.15 1.33
CA PRO A 4 4.17 19.60 1.39
C PRO A 4 4.19 18.09 1.17
N ILE A 5 3.32 17.36 1.87
CA ILE A 5 3.10 15.92 1.70
C ILE A 5 1.67 15.73 1.16
N TYR A 6 1.55 15.00 0.05
CA TYR A 6 0.27 14.66 -0.55
C TYR A 6 -0.11 13.23 -0.16
N ARG A 7 -1.40 13.01 0.06
CA ARG A 7 -1.96 11.69 0.39
C ARG A 7 -2.89 11.24 -0.72
N ALA A 8 -2.62 10.08 -1.29
CA ALA A 8 -3.58 9.35 -2.11
C ALA A 8 -4.25 8.26 -1.27
N SER A 9 -5.50 7.92 -1.57
CA SER A 9 -6.28 6.91 -0.86
C SER A 9 -7.11 6.06 -1.80
N ALA A 10 -7.19 4.76 -1.53
CA ALA A 10 -8.11 3.83 -2.18
C ALA A 10 -8.80 2.95 -1.15
N GLN A 11 -9.98 2.46 -1.52
CA GLN A 11 -10.76 1.51 -0.74
C GLN A 11 -10.86 0.20 -1.51
N LEU A 12 -10.50 -0.91 -0.86
CA LEU A 12 -10.65 -2.26 -1.39
C LEU A 12 -11.70 -3.01 -0.58
N LEU A 13 -12.71 -3.56 -1.25
CA LEU A 13 -13.67 -4.46 -0.62
C LEU A 13 -13.16 -5.90 -0.73
N ILE A 14 -12.93 -6.54 0.41
CA ILE A 14 -12.65 -7.97 0.51
C ILE A 14 -13.99 -8.69 0.37
N LYS A 15 -14.11 -9.50 -0.69
CA LYS A 15 -15.30 -10.32 -0.92
C LYS A 15 -15.13 -11.67 -0.24
N SER A 16 -16.08 -12.03 0.61
CA SER A 16 -16.20 -13.38 1.16
C SER A 16 -16.71 -14.33 0.06
N GLY A 17 -16.07 -15.48 -0.08
CA GLY A 17 -16.36 -16.46 -1.12
C GLY A 17 -17.19 -17.64 -0.61
N ARG A 18 -17.54 -18.58 -1.49
CA ARG A 18 -18.32 -19.78 -1.12
C ARG A 18 -17.55 -20.70 -0.17
N GLU A 19 -16.23 -20.58 -0.13
CA GLU A 19 -15.34 -21.26 0.82
C GLU A 19 -15.52 -20.78 2.27
N ASP A 20 -16.14 -19.62 2.48
CA ASP A 20 -16.39 -19.08 3.83
C ASP A 20 -17.67 -19.61 4.46
N VAL A 21 -18.46 -20.38 3.71
CA VAL A 21 -19.72 -20.95 4.16
C VAL A 21 -19.55 -22.45 4.34
N TYR A 22 -19.35 -22.88 5.59
CA TYR A 22 -19.37 -24.30 5.91
C TYR A 22 -20.81 -24.82 5.87
N VAL A 23 -21.09 -25.72 4.93
CA VAL A 23 -22.35 -26.47 4.86
C VAL A 23 -22.07 -27.90 5.29
N SER A 24 -22.70 -28.35 6.38
CA SER A 24 -22.54 -29.73 6.84
C SER A 24 -23.05 -30.71 5.77
N PRO A 25 -22.29 -31.75 5.40
CA PRO A 25 -22.69 -32.73 4.39
C PRO A 25 -23.90 -33.58 4.83
N THR A 26 -24.24 -33.59 6.12
CA THR A 26 -25.37 -34.34 6.68
C THR A 26 -26.72 -33.61 6.61
N GLY A 27 -26.76 -32.37 6.09
CA GLY A 27 -28.02 -31.65 5.82
C GLY A 27 -28.78 -31.13 7.04
N SER A 28 -28.35 -31.45 8.27
CA SER A 28 -29.11 -31.17 9.50
C SER A 28 -28.66 -29.95 10.30
N SER A 29 -27.60 -29.25 9.89
CA SER A 29 -27.10 -28.06 10.59
C SER A 29 -27.21 -26.80 9.73
N PRO A 30 -27.60 -25.65 10.32
CA PRO A 30 -27.55 -24.37 9.61
C PRO A 30 -26.11 -24.08 9.18
N ALA A 31 -25.96 -23.42 8.02
CA ALA A 31 -24.68 -22.93 7.56
C ALA A 31 -24.11 -21.97 8.62
N VAL A 32 -22.92 -22.28 9.13
CA VAL A 32 -22.22 -21.42 10.09
C VAL A 32 -21.27 -20.56 9.28
N ILE A 33 -21.51 -19.25 9.28
CA ILE A 33 -20.54 -18.26 8.83
C ILE A 33 -19.67 -17.96 10.04
N ASP A 34 -18.38 -18.28 9.94
CA ASP A 34 -17.42 -17.98 11.01
C ASP A 34 -16.88 -16.56 10.82
N ASP A 35 -17.49 -15.59 11.51
CA ASP A 35 -17.05 -14.18 11.51
C ASP A 35 -15.58 -14.02 11.96
N SER A 36 -15.01 -14.99 12.68
CA SER A 36 -13.60 -14.96 13.08
C SER A 36 -12.65 -15.15 11.89
N TRP A 37 -13.09 -15.89 10.87
CA TRP A 37 -12.34 -16.15 9.64
C TRP A 37 -12.26 -14.90 8.76
N GLU A 38 -13.33 -14.12 8.67
CA GLU A 38 -13.32 -12.84 7.93
C GLU A 38 -12.31 -11.86 8.52
N GLY A 39 -12.27 -11.73 9.85
CA GLY A 39 -11.28 -10.89 10.53
C GLY A 39 -9.84 -11.36 10.32
N GLN A 40 -9.60 -12.66 10.17
CA GLN A 40 -8.28 -13.20 9.84
C GLN A 40 -7.88 -12.91 8.40
N LYS A 41 -8.81 -13.04 7.44
CA LYS A 41 -8.57 -12.67 6.03
C LYS A 41 -8.18 -11.20 5.89
N VAL A 42 -8.92 -10.30 6.54
CA VAL A 42 -8.62 -8.86 6.55
C VAL A 42 -7.21 -8.59 7.08
N LYS A 43 -6.81 -9.25 8.18
CA LYS A 43 -5.45 -9.13 8.74
C LYS A 43 -4.38 -9.66 7.79
N ALA A 44 -4.63 -10.81 7.16
CA ALA A 44 -3.72 -11.40 6.18
C ALA A 44 -3.51 -10.44 5.00
N GLU A 45 -4.57 -9.85 4.47
CA GLU A 45 -4.50 -8.92 3.35
C GLU A 45 -3.72 -7.64 3.72
N ILE A 46 -3.94 -7.08 4.91
CA ILE A 46 -3.15 -5.95 5.42
C ILE A 46 -1.66 -6.32 5.51
N SER A 47 -1.35 -7.56 5.92
CA SER A 47 0.03 -8.04 6.01
C SER A 47 0.68 -8.17 4.63
N ILE A 48 -0.07 -8.68 3.64
CA ILE A 48 0.38 -8.76 2.24
C ILE A 48 0.68 -7.37 1.70
N ILE A 49 -0.25 -6.42 1.82
CA ILE A 49 -0.07 -5.02 1.37
C ILE A 49 1.17 -4.36 1.99
N LYS A 50 1.49 -4.69 3.25
CA LYS A 50 2.66 -4.15 3.97
C LYS A 50 3.94 -4.98 3.82
N SER A 51 3.91 -6.03 3.00
CA SER A 51 5.04 -6.92 2.79
C SER A 51 6.20 -6.21 2.09
N LEU A 52 7.41 -6.74 2.30
CA LEU A 52 8.59 -6.26 1.59
C LEU A 52 8.47 -6.56 0.08
N ASP A 53 7.93 -7.72 -0.29
CA ASP A 53 7.83 -8.14 -1.68
C ASP A 53 6.93 -7.19 -2.49
N LEU A 54 5.76 -6.80 -1.97
CA LEU A 54 4.94 -5.78 -2.64
C LEU A 54 5.61 -4.41 -2.65
N THR A 55 6.39 -4.07 -1.62
CA THR A 55 7.17 -2.82 -1.62
C THR A 55 8.19 -2.83 -2.76
N ILE A 56 8.90 -3.94 -2.98
CA ILE A 56 9.87 -4.11 -4.06
C ILE A 56 9.16 -3.98 -5.41
N GLN A 57 8.08 -4.74 -5.63
CA GLN A 57 7.32 -4.68 -6.88
C GLN A 57 6.78 -3.28 -7.19
N LEU A 58 6.29 -2.57 -6.17
CA LEU A 58 5.83 -1.20 -6.32
C LEU A 58 6.97 -0.26 -6.71
N VAL A 59 8.13 -0.38 -6.06
CA VAL A 59 9.30 0.44 -6.34
C VAL A 59 9.85 0.16 -7.74
N ASP A 60 9.82 -1.09 -8.18
CA ASP A 60 10.23 -1.48 -9.53
C ASP A 60 9.27 -0.92 -10.58
N ARG A 61 7.95 -0.95 -10.33
CA ARG A 61 6.92 -0.45 -11.25
C ARG A 61 6.90 1.08 -11.35
N VAL A 62 7.07 1.80 -10.24
CA VAL A 62 7.17 3.27 -10.25
C VAL A 62 8.56 3.73 -10.74
N GLY A 63 9.60 2.98 -10.37
CA GLY A 63 11.00 3.25 -10.68
C GLY A 63 11.74 3.93 -9.52
N VAL A 64 12.84 3.29 -9.09
CA VAL A 64 13.73 3.75 -8.01
C VAL A 64 14.17 5.21 -8.21
N LYS A 65 14.52 5.59 -9.44
CA LYS A 65 14.97 6.95 -9.77
C LYS A 65 13.88 8.00 -9.55
N ARG A 66 12.63 7.73 -9.96
CA ARG A 66 11.49 8.64 -9.78
C ARG A 66 11.16 8.85 -8.30
N LEU A 67 11.24 7.77 -7.52
CA LEU A 67 11.02 7.81 -6.07
C LEU A 67 12.18 8.51 -5.33
N PHE A 68 13.41 8.42 -5.84
CA PHE A 68 14.55 9.06 -5.20
C PHE A 68 14.74 10.54 -5.55
N ASP A 69 14.53 10.94 -6.81
CA ASP A 69 14.83 12.28 -7.32
C ASP A 69 13.94 13.40 -6.70
N TYR A 70 13.05 13.06 -5.76
CA TYR A 70 12.24 14.01 -5.01
C TYR A 70 12.87 14.35 -3.64
N PRO A 71 13.26 15.62 -3.38
CA PRO A 71 12.57 16.85 -3.82
C PRO A 71 13.44 17.73 -4.73
N THR A 72 13.25 17.67 -6.05
CA THR A 72 13.90 18.63 -6.97
C THR A 72 12.95 19.34 -7.94
N LEU A 73 11.68 19.55 -7.56
CA LEU A 73 10.94 20.67 -8.17
C LEU A 73 11.57 22.03 -7.77
N TYR A 74 12.26 22.12 -6.62
CA TYR A 74 13.14 23.25 -6.26
C TYR A 74 14.61 23.08 -6.72
N GLY A 75 15.07 21.85 -6.97
CA GLY A 75 16.43 21.56 -7.43
C GLY A 75 16.68 21.85 -8.92
N ARG A 76 15.62 22.01 -9.73
CA ARG A 76 15.78 22.55 -11.09
C ARG A 76 16.21 24.02 -11.12
N LEU A 77 16.00 24.77 -10.02
CA LEU A 77 16.47 26.15 -9.88
C LEU A 77 17.90 26.25 -9.33
N PHE A 78 18.39 25.22 -8.62
CA PHE A 78 19.75 25.18 -8.07
C PHE A 78 20.47 23.93 -8.54
N LYS A 79 21.02 23.97 -9.77
CA LYS A 79 22.06 23.04 -10.22
C LYS A 79 23.34 23.31 -9.42
N THR A 80 23.45 22.75 -8.23
CA THR A 80 24.75 22.56 -7.58
C THR A 80 25.34 21.24 -8.07
N GLY A 81 26.52 21.31 -8.69
CA GLY A 81 27.17 20.24 -9.44
C GLY A 81 27.77 19.11 -8.61
N SER A 82 27.02 18.53 -7.67
CA SER A 82 27.40 17.27 -7.05
C SER A 82 26.91 16.11 -7.91
N LYS A 83 27.80 15.16 -8.22
CA LYS A 83 27.45 13.90 -8.90
C LYS A 83 26.25 13.26 -8.17
N PRO A 84 25.18 12.84 -8.87
CA PRO A 84 24.07 12.19 -8.21
C PRO A 84 24.59 10.89 -7.59
N GLU A 85 24.66 10.84 -6.26
CA GLU A 85 24.85 9.58 -5.54
C GLU A 85 23.71 8.66 -5.96
N ILE A 86 24.06 7.50 -6.53
CA ILE A 86 23.08 6.47 -6.85
C ILE A 86 22.44 6.09 -5.52
N PRO A 87 21.11 6.25 -5.37
CA PRO A 87 20.47 5.91 -4.12
C PRO A 87 20.68 4.45 -3.80
N SER A 88 21.07 4.18 -2.55
CA SER A 88 20.89 2.84 -1.99
C SER A 88 19.40 2.50 -2.09
N VAL A 89 19.10 1.49 -2.91
CA VAL A 89 17.74 1.04 -3.21
C VAL A 89 16.98 0.71 -1.91
N GLU A 90 17.69 0.19 -0.90
CA GLU A 90 17.16 -0.09 0.43
C GLU A 90 16.56 1.15 1.12
N LYS A 91 17.16 2.35 0.93
CA LYS A 91 16.61 3.59 1.47
C LYS A 91 15.26 3.93 0.83
N VAL A 92 15.12 3.65 -0.48
CA VAL A 92 13.87 3.86 -1.21
C VAL A 92 12.81 2.89 -0.71
N TYR A 93 13.13 1.60 -0.60
CA TYR A 93 12.23 0.59 -0.02
C TYR A 93 11.75 0.99 1.38
N LYS A 94 12.67 1.38 2.26
CA LYS A 94 12.35 1.81 3.63
C LYS A 94 11.43 3.03 3.65
N ARG A 95 11.63 3.98 2.73
CA ARG A 95 10.79 5.18 2.63
C ARG A 95 9.39 4.84 2.10
N VAL A 96 9.30 4.09 1.00
CA VAL A 96 8.02 3.66 0.42
C VAL A 96 7.21 2.86 1.43
N ARG A 97 7.84 1.92 2.14
CA ARG A 97 7.18 1.12 3.19
C ARG A 97 6.64 1.96 4.34
N ARG A 98 7.29 3.08 4.68
CA ARG A 98 6.81 4.03 5.72
C ARG A 98 5.67 4.91 5.21
N SER A 99 5.65 5.19 3.92
CA SER A 99 4.63 6.00 3.24
C SER A 99 3.36 5.23 2.91
N LEU A 100 3.43 3.90 2.78
CA LEU A 100 2.28 3.04 2.52
C LEU A 100 1.59 2.61 3.82
N ASN A 101 0.29 2.86 3.93
CA ASN A 101 -0.56 2.39 5.02
C ASN A 101 -1.71 1.55 4.48
N ALA A 102 -2.10 0.55 5.26
CA ALA A 102 -3.28 -0.26 5.01
C ALA A 102 -3.96 -0.54 6.35
N ARG A 103 -5.25 -0.29 6.43
CA ARG A 103 -6.07 -0.47 7.64
C ARG A 103 -7.45 -1.00 7.27
N ALA A 104 -8.02 -1.83 8.13
CA ALA A 104 -9.42 -2.19 8.03
C ALA A 104 -10.28 -0.99 8.46
N GLU A 105 -11.34 -0.74 7.70
CA GLU A 105 -12.40 0.17 8.10
C GLU A 105 -13.27 -0.54 9.15
N SER A 106 -13.70 0.21 10.18
CA SER A 106 -14.23 -0.40 11.41
C SER A 106 -15.46 -1.26 11.15
N ARG A 107 -15.43 -2.52 11.61
CA ARG A 107 -16.54 -3.49 11.46
C ARG A 107 -16.97 -3.70 10.00
N SER A 108 -16.02 -3.70 9.08
CA SER A 108 -16.29 -3.93 7.67
C SER A 108 -15.19 -4.74 7.00
N ASN A 109 -15.51 -5.32 5.84
CA ASN A 109 -14.56 -6.00 4.97
C ASN A 109 -13.90 -5.02 3.98
N VAL A 110 -13.85 -3.74 4.33
CA VAL A 110 -13.23 -2.69 3.51
C VAL A 110 -11.85 -2.36 4.08
N LEU A 111 -10.85 -2.36 3.20
CA LEU A 111 -9.51 -1.87 3.50
C LEU A 111 -9.34 -0.46 2.96
N ASN A 112 -8.86 0.44 3.80
CA ASN A 112 -8.38 1.75 3.39
C ASN A 112 -6.86 1.69 3.20
N ILE A 113 -6.42 1.95 1.97
CA ILE A 113 -5.01 2.03 1.59
C ILE A 113 -4.68 3.50 1.36
N THR A 114 -3.61 3.97 1.98
CA THR A 114 -3.14 5.35 1.79
C THR A 114 -1.66 5.36 1.45
N PHE A 115 -1.26 6.27 0.56
CA PHE A 115 0.13 6.49 0.25
C PHE A 115 0.50 7.97 0.39
N ASP A 116 1.44 8.25 1.28
CA ASP A 116 1.90 9.59 1.61
C ASP A 116 3.21 9.90 0.89
N TRP A 117 3.14 10.78 -0.12
CA TRP A 117 4.29 11.15 -0.92
C TRP A 117 4.32 12.65 -1.23
N PRO A 118 5.50 13.29 -1.28
CA PRO A 118 5.53 14.73 -1.51
C PRO A 118 5.45 15.13 -3.01
N ASP A 119 5.53 14.19 -3.94
CA ASP A 119 5.09 14.39 -5.33
C ASP A 119 3.61 13.95 -5.47
N PRO A 120 2.68 14.84 -5.84
CA PRO A 120 1.26 14.50 -5.97
C PRO A 120 0.99 13.50 -7.11
N VAL A 121 1.80 13.51 -8.17
CA VAL A 121 1.65 12.59 -9.31
C VAL A 121 2.05 11.19 -8.88
N ILE A 122 3.21 11.05 -8.22
CA ILE A 122 3.64 9.76 -7.68
C ILE A 122 2.66 9.25 -6.63
N ALA A 123 2.13 10.14 -5.77
CA ALA A 123 1.14 9.78 -4.77
C ALA A 123 -0.10 9.15 -5.43
N ALA A 124 -0.68 9.83 -6.42
CA ALA A 124 -1.88 9.38 -7.12
C ALA A 124 -1.65 8.12 -7.97
N GLU A 125 -0.51 8.02 -8.66
CA GLU A 125 -0.18 6.84 -9.47
C GLU A 125 -0.02 5.59 -8.60
N THR A 126 0.67 5.71 -7.47
CA THR A 126 1.03 4.57 -6.60
C THR A 126 -0.18 3.76 -6.12
N VAL A 127 -1.29 4.44 -5.83
CA VAL A 127 -2.49 3.81 -5.27
C VAL A 127 -3.37 3.16 -6.37
N ASN A 128 -3.15 3.49 -7.64
CA ASN A 128 -3.92 2.99 -8.79
C ASN A 128 -3.19 1.91 -9.61
N ILE A 129 -2.03 1.44 -9.12
CA ILE A 129 -1.16 0.45 -9.77
C ILE A 129 -1.74 -0.95 -9.65
#